data_AF-W9V4G5-F1
#
_entry.id   AF-W9V4G5-F1
#
_cell.length_a   1.000
_cell.length_b   1.000
_cell.length_c   1.000
_cell.angle_alpha   90.00
_cell.angle_beta   90.00
_cell.angle_gamma   90.00
#
_symmetry.space_group_name_H-M   'P 1'
#
loop_
_entity.id
_entity.type
_entity.pdbx_description
1 polymer ?
#
loop_
_entity_poly.entity_id
_entity_poly.type
_entity_poly.pdbx_seq_one_letter_code
_entity_poly.pdbx_strand_id
1 'polypeptide(L)'
;MWREHLDEDAGMLFVFNNAEPLCFWMRNTLVPLSIGFFDAEFVLMQVTDMHPLSDQIHCSDRPAQYALEVNQGWFERQQIRAQDQPRGRIILDQDSSPDKD
;
A
#
# COMPACT_ATOMS: atom_id res chain seq x y z
N MET A 1 8.64 -7.84 -3.31
CA MET A 1 8.55 -9.03 -4.20
C MET A 1 9.22 -10.22 -3.53
N TRP A 2 8.84 -11.45 -3.90
CA TRP A 2 9.36 -12.73 -3.39
C TRP A 2 9.15 -13.04 -1.90
N ARG A 3 8.37 -12.23 -1.17
CA ARG A 3 7.94 -12.61 0.18
C ARG A 3 6.88 -13.71 0.06
N GLU A 4 7.04 -14.75 0.87
CA GLU A 4 6.07 -15.84 1.01
C GLU A 4 5.02 -15.55 2.10
N HIS A 5 5.31 -14.59 2.99
CA HIS A 5 4.45 -14.20 4.09
C HIS A 5 4.51 -12.68 4.34
N LEU A 6 3.43 -12.14 4.89
CA LEU A 6 3.31 -10.79 5.42
C LEU A 6 2.46 -10.88 6.70
N ASP A 7 2.98 -10.42 7.82
CA ASP A 7 2.25 -10.44 9.09
C ASP A 7 0.93 -9.65 8.98
N GLU A 8 -0.07 -10.01 9.80
CA GLU A 8 -1.42 -9.45 9.69
C GLU A 8 -1.47 -7.92 9.79
N ASP A 9 -0.63 -7.34 10.65
CA ASP A 9 -0.54 -5.90 10.90
C ASP A 9 0.67 -5.24 10.17
N ALA A 10 1.29 -5.95 9.23
CA ALA A 10 2.37 -5.42 8.41
C ALA A 10 1.87 -4.96 7.03
N GLY A 11 2.60 -3.99 6.47
CA GLY A 11 2.34 -3.47 5.14
C GLY A 11 3.60 -2.90 4.50
N MET A 12 3.47 -2.45 3.25
CA MET A 12 4.50 -1.73 2.53
C MET A 12 3.95 -0.38 2.08
N LEU A 13 4.52 0.70 2.61
CA LEU A 13 4.18 2.07 2.22
C LEU A 13 5.16 2.54 1.15
N PHE A 14 4.62 2.91 0.00
CA PHE A 14 5.34 3.58 -1.08
C PHE A 14 5.12 5.08 -0.96
N VAL A 15 6.21 5.84 -0.94
CA VAL A 15 6.20 7.30 -0.77
C VAL A 15 6.84 7.95 -1.99
N PHE A 16 6.10 8.84 -2.66
CA PHE A 16 6.56 9.55 -3.85
C PHE A 16 6.69 11.05 -3.56
N ASN A 17 7.64 11.70 -4.24
CA ASN A 17 7.91 13.14 -4.00
C ASN A 17 6.78 14.04 -4.51
N ASN A 18 6.09 13.62 -5.58
CA ASN A 18 5.02 14.37 -6.21
C ASN A 18 3.78 13.49 -6.35
N ALA A 19 2.60 14.12 -6.34
CA ALA A 19 1.35 13.43 -6.65
C ALA A 19 1.22 13.22 -8.17
N GLU A 20 1.19 11.97 -8.59
CA GLU A 20 1.07 11.56 -10.00
C GLU A 20 0.20 10.30 -10.09
N PRO A 21 -0.37 9.93 -11.25
CA PRO A 21 -0.99 8.63 -11.41
C PRO A 21 0.03 7.52 -11.12
N LEU A 22 -0.21 6.71 -10.10
CA LEU A 22 0.65 5.60 -9.70
C LEU A 22 0.06 4.29 -10.22
N CYS A 23 0.90 3.39 -10.74
CA CYS A 23 0.48 2.10 -11.25
C CYS A 23 1.35 0.97 -10.70
N PHE A 24 0.69 -0.10 -10.28
CA PHE A 24 1.29 -1.28 -9.66
C PHE A 24 0.85 -2.56 -10.36
N TRP A 25 1.57 -3.64 -10.10
CA TRP A 25 1.29 -4.99 -10.58
C TRP A 25 1.78 -6.01 -9.54
N MET A 26 1.44 -7.28 -9.73
CA MET A 26 1.79 -8.34 -8.79
C MET A 26 2.84 -9.31 -9.33
N ARG A 27 3.61 -8.89 -10.35
CA ARG A 27 4.71 -9.69 -10.88
C ARG A 27 5.66 -10.06 -9.76
N ASN A 28 5.89 -11.37 -9.57
CA ASN A 28 6.74 -11.92 -8.51
C ASN A 28 6.28 -11.62 -7.06
N THR A 29 4.98 -11.37 -6.86
CA THR A 29 4.38 -11.25 -5.53
C THR A 29 3.52 -12.47 -5.25
N LEU A 30 3.85 -13.21 -4.19
CA LEU A 30 3.22 -14.49 -3.83
C LEU A 30 2.05 -14.31 -2.86
N VAL A 31 2.13 -13.29 -2.00
CA VAL A 31 1.09 -12.95 -1.03
C VAL A 31 -0.05 -12.20 -1.75
N PRO A 32 -1.33 -12.55 -1.53
CA PRO A 32 -2.45 -11.75 -2.02
C PRO A 32 -2.54 -10.43 -1.25
N LEU A 33 -2.63 -9.31 -1.98
CA LEU A 33 -2.56 -7.97 -1.40
C LEU A 33 -3.76 -7.12 -1.81
N SER A 34 -4.14 -6.18 -0.96
CA SER A 34 -4.91 -5.01 -1.34
C SER A 34 -3.96 -3.81 -1.41
N ILE A 35 -4.13 -2.94 -2.39
CA ILE A 35 -3.45 -1.64 -2.47
C ILE A 35 -4.43 -0.51 -2.23
N GLY A 36 -4.08 0.39 -1.30
CA GLY A 36 -4.77 1.66 -1.09
C GLY A 36 -3.96 2.81 -1.67
N PHE A 37 -4.58 3.68 -2.48
CA PHE A 37 -3.95 4.88 -3.02
C PHE A 37 -4.39 6.13 -2.27
N PHE A 38 -3.44 7.00 -1.93
CA PHE A 38 -3.70 8.20 -1.14
C PHE A 38 -3.19 9.46 -1.84
N ASP A 39 -3.91 10.56 -1.69
CA ASP A 39 -3.47 11.88 -2.15
C ASP A 39 -2.39 12.49 -1.23
N ALA A 40 -1.96 13.71 -1.53
CA ALA A 40 -0.92 14.42 -0.79
C ALA A 40 -1.31 14.73 0.66
N GLU A 41 -2.60 14.75 0.95
CA GLU A 41 -3.19 14.98 2.26
C GLU A 41 -3.44 13.67 3.03
N PHE A 42 -2.94 12.53 2.52
CA PHE A 42 -3.14 11.19 3.06
C PHE A 42 -4.62 10.74 3.10
N VAL A 43 -5.47 11.27 2.23
CA VAL A 43 -6.85 10.80 2.09
C VAL A 43 -6.86 9.56 1.20
N LEU A 44 -7.44 8.47 1.70
CA LEU A 44 -7.59 7.24 0.93
C LEU A 44 -8.59 7.47 -0.22
N MET A 45 -8.14 7.34 -1.46
CA MET A 45 -8.97 7.60 -2.64
C MET A 45 -9.63 6.32 -3.18
N GLN A 46 -8.92 5.21 -3.09
CA GLN A 46 -9.24 3.95 -3.77
C GLN A 46 -8.56 2.79 -3.04
N VAL A 47 -9.26 1.65 -2.99
CA VAL A 47 -8.68 0.35 -2.61
C VAL A 47 -8.89 -0.64 -3.75
N THR A 48 -7.92 -1.48 -4.02
CA THR A 48 -8.02 -2.51 -5.05
C THR A 48 -7.37 -3.80 -4.57
N ASP A 49 -8.11 -4.91 -4.67
CA ASP A 49 -7.56 -6.25 -4.45
C ASP A 49 -6.77 -6.70 -5.66
N MET A 50 -5.59 -7.27 -5.42
CA MET A 50 -4.65 -7.66 -6.46
C MET A 50 -4.26 -9.13 -6.31
N HIS A 51 -4.25 -9.84 -7.44
CA HIS A 51 -4.01 -11.28 -7.47
C HIS A 51 -2.50 -11.58 -7.57
N PRO A 52 -1.98 -12.56 -6.81
CA PRO A 52 -0.58 -12.98 -6.89
C PRO A 52 -0.13 -13.33 -8.31
N LEU A 53 1.15 -13.07 -8.61
CA LEU A 53 1.81 -13.43 -9.87
C LEU A 53 1.16 -12.84 -11.14
N SER A 54 0.27 -11.85 -10.99
CA SER A 54 -0.41 -11.20 -12.09
C SER A 54 0.39 -10.03 -12.66
N ASP A 55 0.41 -9.92 -13.99
CA ASP A 55 0.91 -8.76 -14.72
C ASP A 55 -0.18 -7.70 -14.98
N GLN A 56 -1.39 -7.90 -14.43
CA GLN A 56 -2.45 -6.90 -14.50
C GLN A 56 -1.98 -5.60 -13.82
N ILE A 57 -2.14 -4.49 -14.55
CA ILE A 57 -1.80 -3.16 -14.05
C ILE A 57 -2.99 -2.60 -13.28
N HIS A 58 -2.74 -2.13 -12.07
CA HIS A 58 -3.68 -1.43 -11.21
C HIS A 58 -3.17 -0.01 -11.00
N CYS A 59 -3.89 0.97 -11.54
CA CYS A 59 -3.55 2.39 -11.41
C CYS A 59 -4.48 3.10 -10.44
N SER A 60 -3.98 4.16 -9.82
CA SER A 60 -4.79 5.11 -9.08
C SER A 60 -5.73 5.88 -10.02
N ASP A 61 -6.98 6.07 -9.63
CA ASP A 61 -8.01 6.77 -10.43
C ASP A 61 -7.69 8.26 -10.68
N ARG A 62 -6.81 8.85 -9.87
CA ARG A 62 -6.35 10.25 -9.91
C ARG A 62 -4.96 10.36 -9.27
N PRO A 63 -4.24 11.50 -9.39
CA PRO A 63 -2.90 11.63 -8.85
C PRO A 63 -2.82 11.24 -7.37
N ALA A 64 -1.93 10.30 -7.06
CA ALA A 64 -1.65 9.79 -5.74
C ALA A 64 -0.20 10.11 -5.36
N GLN A 65 0.05 10.39 -4.09
CA GLN A 65 1.39 10.59 -3.57
C GLN A 65 1.88 9.39 -2.76
N TYR A 66 0.95 8.57 -2.27
CA TYR A 66 1.26 7.38 -1.49
C TYR A 66 0.45 6.18 -1.97
N ALA A 67 1.03 5.00 -1.78
CA ALA A 67 0.33 3.74 -1.92
C ALA A 67 0.69 2.81 -0.75
N LEU A 68 -0.30 2.12 -0.20
CA LEU A 68 -0.13 1.16 0.89
C LEU A 68 -0.56 -0.22 0.42
N GLU A 69 0.39 -1.16 0.35
CA GLU A 69 0.12 -2.57 0.17
C GLU A 69 -0.01 -3.27 1.52
N VAL A 70 -1.10 -4.01 1.71
CA VAL A 70 -1.39 -4.82 2.90
C VAL A 70 -1.99 -6.15 2.49
N ASN A 71 -2.06 -7.11 3.41
CA ASN A 71 -2.77 -8.37 3.18
C ASN A 71 -4.19 -8.14 2.64
N GLN A 72 -4.61 -8.94 1.66
CA GLN A 72 -5.93 -8.78 1.06
C GLN A 72 -7.06 -8.77 2.11
N GLY A 73 -8.01 -7.85 1.95
CA GLY A 73 -9.14 -7.66 2.87
C GLY A 73 -8.80 -6.94 4.18
N TRP A 74 -7.55 -6.51 4.40
CA TRP A 74 -7.17 -5.78 5.61
C TRP A 74 -7.96 -4.47 5.77
N PHE A 75 -8.13 -3.68 4.69
CA PHE A 75 -8.91 -2.44 4.73
C PHE A 75 -10.35 -2.68 5.20
N GLU A 76 -10.98 -3.77 4.74
CA GLU A 76 -12.34 -4.13 5.17
C GLU A 76 -12.38 -4.52 6.65
N ARG A 77 -11.43 -5.35 7.12
CA ARG A 77 -11.32 -5.75 8.53
C ARG A 77 -11.11 -4.56 9.46
N GLN A 78 -10.30 -3.59 9.03
CA GLN A 78 -10.07 -2.34 9.76
C GLN A 78 -11.18 -1.30 9.56
N GLN A 79 -12.19 -1.59 8.73
CA GLN A 79 -13.29 -0.69 8.39
C GLN A 79 -12.84 0.64 7.79
N ILE A 80 -11.72 0.63 7.05
CA ILE A 80 -11.14 1.78 6.36
C ILE A 80 -11.66 1.79 4.91
N ARG A 81 -12.18 2.93 4.45
CA ARG A 81 -12.85 3.08 3.15
C ARG A 81 -12.35 4.32 2.42
N ALA A 82 -12.57 4.34 1.11
CA ALA A 82 -12.31 5.53 0.31
C ALA A 82 -13.04 6.75 0.89
N GLN A 83 -12.37 7.91 0.85
CA GLN A 83 -12.73 9.18 1.47
C GLN A 83 -12.55 9.25 2.99
N ASP A 84 -12.04 8.19 3.62
CA ASP A 84 -11.62 8.29 5.01
C ASP A 84 -10.43 9.23 5.13
N GLN A 85 -10.59 10.22 6.02
CA GLN A 85 -9.50 11.04 6.49
C GLN A 85 -8.54 10.18 7.31
N PRO A 86 -7.21 10.41 7.22
CA PRO A 86 -6.24 9.66 8.00
C PRO A 86 -6.54 9.82 9.49
N ARG A 87 -6.87 8.71 10.16
CA ARG A 87 -7.07 8.65 11.61
C ARG A 87 -5.75 8.42 12.32
N GLY A 88 -4.78 9.31 12.13
CA GLY A 88 -3.49 9.19 12.79
C GLY A 88 -2.36 9.89 12.05
N ARG A 89 -1.19 9.91 12.69
CA ARG A 89 0.05 10.44 12.12
C ARG A 89 0.99 9.27 11.84
N ILE A 90 1.50 9.17 10.62
CA ILE A 90 2.59 8.24 10.31
C ILE A 90 3.84 8.76 11.02
N ILE A 91 4.36 7.99 11.97
CA ILE A 91 5.69 8.22 12.55
C ILE A 91 6.61 7.21 11.85
N LEU A 92 7.44 7.71 10.94
CA LEU A 92 8.51 6.90 10.36
C LEU A 92 9.65 6.86 11.37
N ASP A 93 9.81 5.75 12.08
CA ASP A 93 11.02 5.49 12.85
C ASP A 93 12.17 5.28 11.87
N GLN A 94 13.01 6.31 11.72
CA GLN A 94 14.13 6.32 10.77
C GLN A 94 15.34 5.48 11.24
N ASP A 95 15.23 4.78 12.37
CA ASP A 95 16.40 4.25 13.10
C ASP A 95 16.59 2.72 13.06
N SER A 96 15.83 1.97 12.26
CA SER A 96 16.12 0.54 12.06
C SER A 96 17.16 0.33 10.95
N SER A 97 18.41 0.71 11.21
CA SER A 97 19.54 0.11 10.49
C SER A 97 19.67 -1.34 10.95
N PRO A 98 19.70 -2.34 10.05
CA PRO A 98 20.06 -3.69 10.45
C PRO A 98 21.52 -3.66 10.91
N ASP A 99 21.76 -4.09 12.15
CA ASP A 99 23.11 -4.41 12.62
C ASP A 99 23.79 -5.28 11.57
N LYS A 100 24.93 -4.80 11.07
CA LYS A 100 25.80 -5.57 10.19
C LYS A 100 26.72 -6.39 11.08
N ASP A 101 26.40 -7.68 11.23
CA ASP A 101 27.35 -8.73 11.59
C ASP A 101 27.64 -9.62 10.38
#